data_AF-A0A496UXV4-F1
#
_entry.id   AF-A0A496UXV4-F1
#
_cell.length_a   1.000
_cell.length_b   1.000
_cell.length_c   1.000
_cell.angle_alpha   90.00
_cell.angle_beta   90.00
_cell.angle_gamma   90.00
#
_symmetry.space_group_name_H-M   'P 1'
#
loop_
_entity.id
_entity.type
_entity.pdbx_description
1 polymer ?
#
loop_
_entity_poly.entity_id
_entity_poly.type
_entity_poly.pdbx_seq_one_letter_code
_entity_poly.pdbx_strand_id
1 'polypeptide(L)' 'MFDVIDLTQALVNESKRLLPEGKLTFWRDDTHWNPDGIAVAAQIVAKTLNEANAR' A
#
# COMPACT_ATOMS: atom_id res chain seq x y z
N MET A 1 -20.75 1.47 11.69
CA MET A 1 -20.07 1.95 10.48
C MET A 1 -18.61 1.57 10.64
N PHE A 2 -18.04 0.81 9.71
CA PHE A 2 -16.62 0.46 9.77
C PHE A 2 -15.82 1.54 9.04
N ASP A 3 -14.71 1.98 9.61
CA ASP A 3 -13.78 2.84 8.92
C ASP A 3 -13.02 1.98 7.89
N VAL A 4 -13.12 2.37 6.61
CA VAL A 4 -12.45 1.69 5.51
C VAL A 4 -11.33 2.59 5.01
N ILE A 5 -10.15 2.01 4.86
CA ILE A 5 -8.98 2.69 4.31
C ILE A 5 -8.81 2.22 2.86
N ASP A 6 -8.96 3.13 1.90
CA ASP A 6 -8.68 2.84 0.50
C ASP A 6 -7.18 2.89 0.22
N LEU A 7 -6.60 1.73 -0.13
CA LEU A 7 -5.18 1.57 -0.43
C LEU A 7 -4.88 1.62 -1.93
N THR A 8 -5.91 1.63 -2.78
CA THR A 8 -5.80 1.43 -4.23
C THR A 8 -4.85 2.46 -4.85
N GLN A 9 -5.06 3.74 -4.56
CA GLN A 9 -4.26 4.80 -5.18
C GLN A 9 -2.79 4.75 -4.74
N ALA A 10 -2.53 4.40 -3.48
CA ALA A 10 -1.17 4.27 -2.95
C ALA A 10 -0.42 3.11 -3.62
N LEU A 11 -1.07 1.95 -3.75
CA LEU A 11 -0.51 0.78 -4.43
C LEU A 11 -0.28 1.03 -5.94
N VAL A 12 -1.19 1.74 -6.61
CA VAL A 12 -1.02 2.12 -8.04
C VAL A 12 0.18 3.04 -8.21
N ASN A 13 0.34 4.04 -7.34
CA ASN A 13 1.45 4.97 -7.40
C ASN A 13 2.78 4.26 -7.17
N GLU A 14 2.84 3.37 -6.18
CA GLU A 14 4.06 2.61 -5.89
C GLU A 14 4.41 1.64 -7.01
N SER A 15 3.40 0.99 -7.61
CA SER A 15 3.59 0.14 -8.79
C SER A 15 4.17 0.94 -9.96
N LYS A 16 3.65 2.14 -10.24
CA LYS A 16 4.18 3.03 -11.29
C LYS A 16 5.62 3.47 -11.01
N ARG A 17 5.98 3.68 -9.74
CA ARG A 17 7.32 4.08 -9.32
C ARG A 17 8.34 2.95 -9.51
N LEU A 18 7.96 1.72 -9.18
CA LEU A 18 8.82 0.53 -9.21
C LEU A 18 8.97 -0.09 -10.61
N LEU A 19 7.96 0.07 -11.46
CA LEU A 19 7.91 -0.58 -12.77
C LEU A 19 9.13 -0.27 -13.67
N PRO A 20 9.65 0.98 -13.74
CA PRO A 20 10.88 1.28 -14.48
C PRO A 20 12.12 0.51 -14.00
N GLU A 21 12.12 0.05 -12.75
CA GLU A 21 13.18 -0.78 -12.16
C GLU A 21 12.97 -2.28 -12.39
N GLY A 22 11.90 -2.68 -13.10
CA GLY A 22 11.50 -4.08 -13.27
C GLY A 22 10.95 -4.72 -11.99
N LYS A 23 10.57 -3.91 -11.00
CA LYS A 23 9.99 -4.36 -9.72
C LYS A 23 8.47 -4.24 -9.73
N LEU A 24 7.82 -5.05 -8.90
CA LEU A 24 6.37 -5.11 -8.73
C LEU A 24 6.01 -4.86 -7.26
N THR A 25 4.75 -4.54 -6.97
CA THR A 25 4.20 -4.47 -5.60
C THR A 25 3.51 -5.77 -5.17
N PHE A 26 3.28 -6.66 -6.13
CA PHE A 26 2.79 -8.03 -5.94
C PHE A 26 3.89 -9.00 -6.36
N TRP A 27 3.86 -10.19 -5.79
CA TRP A 27 4.64 -11.30 -6.33
C TRP A 27 4.15 -11.64 -7.74
N ARG A 28 5.06 -12.07 -8.62
CA ARG A 28 4.73 -12.28 -10.04
C ARG A 28 3.78 -13.46 -10.25
N ASP A 29 3.86 -14.45 -9.37
CA ASP A 29 3.21 -15.75 -9.42
C ASP A 29 2.27 -15.99 -8.23
N ASP A 30 2.02 -14.97 -7.41
CA ASP A 30 1.18 -15.06 -6.22
C ASP A 30 0.25 -13.85 -6.13
N THR A 31 -0.92 -14.04 -5.52
CA THR A 31 -1.99 -13.02 -5.42
C THR A 31 -1.74 -11.97 -4.35
N HIS A 32 -0.75 -12.16 -3.48
CA HIS A 32 -0.42 -11.27 -2.38
C HIS A 32 0.59 -10.20 -2.77
N TRP A 33 0.57 -9.13 -1.99
CA TRP A 33 1.62 -8.12 -2.02
C TRP A 33 2.97 -8.72 -1.63
N ASN A 34 4.03 -8.20 -2.25
CA ASN A 34 5.39 -8.45 -1.83
C ASN A 34 5.81 -7.43 -0.75
N PRO A 35 7.07 -7.46 -0.26
CA PRO A 35 7.51 -6.52 0.77
C PRO A 35 7.31 -5.04 0.40
N ASP A 36 7.47 -4.66 -0.88
CA ASP A 36 7.26 -3.28 -1.34
C ASP A 36 5.77 -2.88 -1.25
N GLY A 37 4.86 -3.76 -1.70
CA GLY A 37 3.41 -3.53 -1.58
C GLY A 37 2.92 -3.50 -0.12
N ILE A 38 3.48 -4.37 0.73
CA ILE A 38 3.19 -4.36 2.18
C ILE A 38 3.66 -3.06 2.82
N ALA A 39 4.86 -2.58 2.47
CA ALA A 39 5.42 -1.37 3.05
C ALA A 39 4.55 -0.15 2.77
N VAL A 40 4.11 0.06 1.52
CA VAL A 40 3.24 1.20 1.19
C VAL A 40 1.86 1.10 1.85
N ALA A 41 1.26 -0.10 1.89
CA ALA A 41 -0.01 -0.31 2.57
C ALA A 41 0.09 0.01 4.08
N ALA A 42 1.13 -0.50 4.74
CA ALA A 42 1.36 -0.28 6.16
C ALA A 42 1.56 1.21 6.50
N GLN A 43 2.25 1.97 5.65
CA GLN A 43 2.43 3.41 5.83
C GLN A 43 1.10 4.17 5.80
N ILE A 44 0.21 3.86 4.85
CA ILE A 44 -1.11 4.51 4.76
C ILE A 44 -1.97 4.14 5.96
N VAL A 45 -2.01 2.86 6.34
CA VAL A 45 -2.77 2.40 7.52
C VAL A 45 -2.27 3.10 8.79
N ALA A 46 -0.96 3.12 9.03
CA ALA A 46 -0.38 3.76 10.21
C ALA A 46 -0.68 5.26 10.26
N LYS A 47 -0.55 5.96 9.12
CA LYS A 47 -0.89 7.38 9.01
C LYS A 47 -2.35 7.62 9.37
N THR A 48 -3.28 6.88 8.77
CA THR A 48 -4.72 7.04 9.03
C THR A 48 -5.09 6.74 10.48
N LEU A 49 -4.52 5.70 11.08
CA LEU A 49 -4.75 5.37 12.49
C LEU A 49 -4.23 6.48 13.43
N ASN A 50 -3.04 7.03 13.15
CA ASN A 50 -2.50 8.13 13.95
C ASN A 50 -3.35 9.40 13.83
N GLU A 51 -3.81 9.74 12.62
CA GLU A 51 -4.70 10.89 12.40
C GLU A 51 -6.08 10.70 13.06
N ALA A 52 -6.58 9.47 13.15
CA ALA A 52 -7.82 9.16 13.86
C ALA A 52 -7.65 9.28 15.38
N ASN A 53 -6.54 8.78 15.93
CA ASN A 53 -6.25 8.82 17.38
C ASN A 53 -5.89 10.21 17.91
N ALA A 54 -5.49 11.13 17.03
CA ALA A 54 -5.16 12.52 17.37
C ALA A 54 -6.38 13.46 17.43
N ARG A 55 -7.58 12.95 17.10
CA ARG A 55 -8.86 13.68 17.20
C ARG A 55 -9.50 13.43 18.55
#